data_AF-A0A0B8PBN0-F1
#
_entry.id   AF-A0A0B8PBN0-F1
#
_cell.length_a   1.000
_cell.length_b   1.000
_cell.length_c   1.000
_cell.angle_alpha   90.00
_cell.angle_beta   90.00
_cell.angle_gamma   90.00
#
_symmetry.space_group_name_H-M   'P 1'
#
loop_
_entity.id
_entity.type
_entity.pdbx_description
1 polymer ?
#
loop_
_entity_poly.entity_id
_entity_poly.type
_entity_poly.pdbx_seq_one_letter_code
_entity_poly.pdbx_strand_id
1 'polypeptide(L)'
;MFNSQITAHLGLAPSQYLAHTLDYFSGNLGWGNWQTVGLQGITDLSARLSEGNNEQLVKKSLNQLPSQPLYALLGALEHQDISASLAGRIYDLALDQLNSSECDLFLLSALVRALAGDDSDKLDSLVTAILSEAKFSHQEVLIAIAGRCWTPLQQQAIAEQFLIRLAETNNQNLFNQLFADLVMLPKLRIIILPMLHQAPSKALAEALLTLQAQTKGKQ
;
A
#
# COMPACT_ATOMS: atom_id res chain seq x y z
N MET A 1 11.53 9.67 6.60
CA MET A 1 11.03 10.00 5.26
C MET A 1 11.04 11.50 4.96
N PHE A 2 10.29 12.34 5.71
CA PHE A 2 10.20 13.79 5.43
C PHE A 2 11.55 14.49 5.24
N ASN A 3 12.50 14.30 6.17
CA ASN A 3 13.84 14.89 6.05
C ASN A 3 14.59 14.45 4.78
N SER A 4 14.50 13.17 4.43
CA SER A 4 15.11 12.61 3.21
C SER A 4 14.53 13.24 1.95
N GLN A 5 13.21 13.42 1.89
CA GLN A 5 12.52 14.06 0.77
C GLN A 5 12.90 15.53 0.63
N ILE A 6 12.89 16.29 1.73
CA ILE A 6 13.25 17.71 1.71
C ILE A 6 14.69 17.90 1.26
N THR A 7 15.63 17.13 1.81
CA THR A 7 17.04 17.23 1.42
C THR A 7 17.26 16.85 -0.04
N ALA A 8 16.61 15.79 -0.54
CA ALA A 8 16.68 15.41 -1.95
C ALA A 8 16.09 16.50 -2.86
N HIS A 9 14.90 17.01 -2.52
CA HIS A 9 14.20 18.04 -3.29
C HIS A 9 14.99 19.37 -3.36
N LEU A 10 15.67 19.72 -2.28
CA LEU A 10 16.52 20.92 -2.21
C LEU A 10 17.93 20.71 -2.78
N GLY A 11 18.25 19.53 -3.32
CA GLY A 11 19.59 19.21 -3.81
C GLY A 11 20.68 19.22 -2.74
N LEU A 12 20.29 19.01 -1.47
CA LEU A 12 21.21 18.96 -0.33
C LEU A 12 21.82 17.56 -0.18
N ALA A 13 22.98 17.53 0.46
CA ALA A 13 23.65 16.28 0.79
C ALA A 13 22.74 15.33 1.59
N PRO A 14 22.78 14.02 1.29
CA PRO A 14 22.07 13.01 2.07
C PRO A 14 22.67 12.88 3.47
N SER A 15 22.01 12.13 4.36
CA SER A 15 22.62 11.81 5.65
C SER A 15 23.87 10.95 5.48
N GLN A 16 24.70 10.93 6.52
CA GLN A 16 25.88 10.06 6.61
C GLN A 16 25.56 8.55 6.48
N TYR A 17 24.29 8.15 6.64
CA TYR A 17 23.88 6.74 6.61
C TYR A 17 23.65 6.21 5.19
N LEU A 18 23.56 7.09 4.18
CA LEU A 18 23.27 6.66 2.80
C LEU A 18 24.38 5.76 2.24
N ALA A 19 25.65 6.13 2.44
CA ALA A 19 26.79 5.38 1.90
C ALA A 19 26.79 3.92 2.38
N HIS A 20 26.60 3.69 3.68
CA HIS A 20 26.51 2.35 4.27
C HIS A 20 25.28 1.59 3.75
N THR A 21 24.17 2.29 3.54
CA THR A 21 22.95 1.69 2.98
C THR A 21 23.14 1.24 1.54
N LEU A 22 23.79 2.06 0.70
CA LEU A 22 24.10 1.69 -0.68
C LEU A 22 25.00 0.44 -0.74
N ASP A 23 26.00 0.38 0.13
CA ASP A 23 26.90 -0.79 0.21
C ASP A 23 26.13 -2.06 0.63
N TYR A 24 25.24 -1.96 1.63
CA TYR A 24 24.36 -3.07 1.99
C TYR A 24 23.42 -3.50 0.84
N PHE A 25 22.73 -2.54 0.20
CA PHE A 25 21.78 -2.82 -0.88
C PHE A 25 22.45 -3.34 -2.16
N SER A 26 23.77 -3.17 -2.29
CA SER A 26 24.57 -3.80 -3.35
C SER A 26 24.89 -5.27 -3.09
N GLY A 27 24.64 -5.75 -1.86
CA GLY A 27 24.96 -7.10 -1.42
C GLY A 27 26.39 -7.27 -0.88
N ASN A 28 27.24 -6.25 -0.96
CA ASN A 28 28.65 -6.30 -0.54
C ASN A 28 28.81 -6.64 0.95
N LEU A 29 27.89 -6.17 1.80
CA LEU A 29 27.90 -6.46 3.23
C LEU A 29 27.24 -7.80 3.59
N GLY A 30 26.63 -8.49 2.62
CA GLY A 30 25.81 -9.68 2.84
C GLY A 30 24.42 -9.37 3.40
N TRP A 31 23.40 -10.01 2.83
CA TRP A 31 21.98 -9.71 3.12
C TRP A 31 21.58 -9.89 4.59
N GLY A 32 22.27 -10.77 5.34
CA GLY A 32 22.02 -11.02 6.76
C GLY A 32 22.47 -9.91 7.71
N ASN A 33 23.34 -8.99 7.29
CA ASN A 33 23.98 -7.98 8.15
C ASN A 33 23.21 -6.65 8.23
N TRP A 34 21.88 -6.72 8.17
CA TRP A 34 20.98 -5.57 8.09
C TRP A 34 20.90 -4.75 9.39
N GLN A 35 21.31 -5.30 10.54
CA GLN A 35 21.20 -4.64 11.85
C GLN A 35 22.04 -3.36 11.94
N THR A 36 23.03 -3.22 11.06
CA THR A 36 23.89 -2.04 10.95
C THR A 36 23.29 -0.96 10.03
N VAL A 37 22.22 -1.28 9.30
CA VAL A 37 21.60 -0.39 8.31
C VAL A 37 20.50 0.41 9.00
N GLY A 38 20.76 1.71 9.19
CA GLY A 38 19.80 2.61 9.80
C GLY A 38 18.64 2.98 8.87
N LEU A 39 17.42 3.11 9.42
CA LEU A 39 16.22 3.50 8.69
C LEU A 39 16.39 4.80 7.89
N GLN A 40 17.12 5.78 8.44
CA GLN A 40 17.38 7.06 7.77
C GLN A 40 18.12 6.87 6.44
N GLY A 41 19.04 5.91 6.35
CA GLY A 41 19.75 5.61 5.10
C GLY A 41 18.84 4.97 4.05
N ILE A 42 17.92 4.08 4.46
CA ILE A 42 16.90 3.49 3.57
C ILE A 42 15.94 4.57 3.04
N THR A 43 15.53 5.52 3.90
CA THR A 43 14.68 6.63 3.46
C THR A 43 15.43 7.61 2.56
N ASP A 44 16.73 7.83 2.78
CA ASP A 44 17.56 8.65 1.89
C ASP A 44 17.72 8.00 0.50
N LEU A 45 17.93 6.67 0.46
CA LEU A 45 17.98 5.91 -0.78
C LEU A 45 16.65 6.01 -1.53
N SER A 46 15.53 5.82 -0.83
CA SER A 46 14.19 5.89 -1.42
C SER A 46 13.85 7.31 -1.91
N ALA A 47 14.28 8.35 -1.20
CA ALA A 47 14.09 9.74 -1.63
C ALA A 47 14.92 10.13 -2.87
N ARG A 48 15.91 9.30 -3.24
CA ARG A 48 16.89 9.57 -4.29
C ARG A 48 16.92 8.46 -5.34
N LEU A 49 15.79 7.81 -5.60
CA LEU A 49 15.68 6.72 -6.58
C LEU A 49 16.18 7.13 -7.97
N SER A 50 15.91 8.37 -8.37
CA SER A 50 16.31 8.94 -9.67
C SER A 50 17.80 9.29 -9.77
N GLU A 51 18.55 9.26 -8.67
CA GLU A 51 19.97 9.55 -8.66
C GLU A 51 20.80 8.30 -9.00
N GLY A 52 21.72 8.45 -9.96
CA GLY A 52 22.68 7.41 -10.33
C GLY A 52 22.01 6.08 -10.70
N ASN A 53 22.36 5.02 -9.98
CA ASN A 53 21.83 3.66 -10.17
C ASN A 53 20.94 3.20 -9.00
N ASN A 54 20.44 4.12 -8.17
CA ASN A 54 19.71 3.81 -6.95
C ASN A 54 18.45 2.97 -7.21
N GLU A 55 17.64 3.33 -8.20
CA GLU A 55 16.46 2.53 -8.56
C GLU A 55 16.85 1.10 -9.00
N GLN A 56 17.89 0.96 -9.82
CA GLN A 56 18.35 -0.36 -10.26
C GLN A 56 18.85 -1.21 -9.09
N LEU A 57 19.52 -0.57 -8.12
CA LEU A 57 19.99 -1.19 -6.90
C LEU A 57 18.81 -1.73 -6.08
N VAL A 58 17.82 -0.88 -5.81
CA VAL A 58 16.59 -1.23 -5.10
C VAL A 58 15.86 -2.38 -5.78
N LYS A 59 15.69 -2.32 -7.11
CA LYS A 59 15.02 -3.39 -7.86
C LYS A 59 15.71 -4.74 -7.72
N LYS A 60 17.05 -4.76 -7.73
CA LYS A 60 17.84 -6.00 -7.58
C LYS A 60 17.79 -6.53 -6.15
N SER A 61 17.79 -5.65 -5.14
CA SER A 61 17.80 -6.05 -3.74
C SER A 61 16.46 -6.61 -3.25
N LEU A 62 15.33 -6.20 -3.86
CA LEU A 62 13.97 -6.56 -3.39
C LEU A 62 13.76 -8.06 -3.08
N ASN A 63 14.33 -8.97 -3.89
CA ASN A 63 14.20 -10.43 -3.68
C ASN A 63 15.19 -11.02 -2.68
N GLN A 64 16.18 -10.25 -2.25
CA GLN A 64 17.27 -10.70 -1.39
C GLN A 64 17.14 -10.15 0.03
N LEU A 65 16.41 -9.04 0.20
CA LEU A 65 16.24 -8.38 1.48
C LEU A 65 15.50 -9.30 2.48
N PRO A 66 16.02 -9.47 3.70
CA PRO A 66 15.26 -10.02 4.81
C PRO A 66 14.03 -9.15 5.12
N SER A 67 13.10 -9.68 5.92
CA SER A 67 11.82 -9.03 6.19
C SER A 67 11.98 -7.61 6.75
N GLN A 68 12.83 -7.38 7.75
CA GLN A 68 12.98 -6.07 8.40
C GLN A 68 13.40 -4.95 7.44
N PRO A 69 14.53 -5.07 6.69
CA PRO A 69 14.90 -4.04 5.72
C PRO A 69 13.95 -3.97 4.52
N LEU A 70 13.28 -5.08 4.14
CA LEU A 70 12.24 -5.06 3.11
C LEU A 70 11.04 -4.19 3.54
N TYR A 71 10.49 -4.40 4.74
CA TYR A 71 9.40 -3.58 5.26
C TYR A 71 9.79 -2.11 5.40
N ALA A 72 11.02 -1.83 5.84
CA ALA A 72 11.54 -0.46 5.93
C ALA A 72 11.61 0.22 4.55
N LEU A 73 12.06 -0.51 3.53
CA LEU A 73 12.10 -0.05 2.15
C LEU A 73 10.69 0.19 1.61
N LEU A 74 9.79 -0.79 1.70
CA LEU A 74 8.42 -0.68 1.19
C LEU A 74 7.66 0.48 1.85
N GLY A 75 7.82 0.67 3.17
CA GLY A 75 7.25 1.81 3.88
C GLY A 75 7.85 3.15 3.46
N ALA A 76 9.10 3.19 3.02
CA ALA A 76 9.69 4.42 2.44
C ALA A 76 9.16 4.70 1.03
N LEU A 77 8.99 3.64 0.20
CA LEU A 77 8.48 3.73 -1.17
C LEU A 77 7.01 4.18 -1.24
N GLU A 78 6.20 3.90 -0.22
CA GLU A 78 4.81 4.39 -0.09
C GLU A 78 4.66 5.92 -0.25
N HIS A 79 5.74 6.65 0.04
CA HIS A 79 5.80 8.10 -0.04
C HIS A 79 6.50 8.62 -1.30
N GLN A 80 6.84 7.76 -2.26
CA GLN A 80 7.61 8.11 -3.45
C GLN A 80 6.82 7.85 -4.72
N ASP A 81 7.02 8.73 -5.71
CA ASP A 81 6.69 8.41 -7.09
C ASP A 81 7.72 7.38 -7.57
N ILE A 82 7.23 6.29 -8.16
CA ILE A 82 8.08 5.18 -8.60
C ILE A 82 7.97 4.98 -10.10
N SER A 83 9.06 4.57 -10.74
CA SER A 83 9.02 4.25 -12.17
C SER A 83 8.12 3.04 -12.42
N ALA A 84 7.55 2.96 -13.62
CA ALA A 84 6.80 1.78 -14.06
C ALA A 84 7.63 0.48 -13.97
N SER A 85 8.96 0.59 -14.03
CA SER A 85 9.89 -0.53 -13.95
C SER A 85 10.07 -1.04 -12.51
N LEU A 86 10.17 -0.14 -11.54
CA LEU A 86 10.18 -0.51 -10.12
C LEU A 86 8.80 -1.01 -9.68
N ALA A 87 7.73 -0.34 -10.10
CA ALA A 87 6.36 -0.78 -9.86
C ALA A 87 6.10 -2.19 -10.40
N GLY A 88 6.60 -2.52 -11.60
CA GLY A 88 6.53 -3.88 -12.14
C GLY A 88 7.16 -4.92 -11.21
N ARG A 89 8.34 -4.63 -10.65
CA ARG A 89 9.02 -5.55 -9.74
C ARG A 89 8.26 -5.76 -8.43
N ILE A 90 7.68 -4.70 -7.87
CA ILE A 90 6.87 -4.76 -6.64
C ILE A 90 5.55 -5.51 -6.91
N TYR A 91 4.94 -5.26 -8.07
CA TYR A 91 3.74 -5.98 -8.51
C TYR A 91 3.99 -7.48 -8.66
N ASP A 92 5.11 -7.89 -9.28
CA ASP A 92 5.47 -9.31 -9.39
C ASP A 92 5.60 -9.96 -8.01
N LEU A 93 6.24 -9.28 -7.05
CA LEU A 93 6.34 -9.76 -5.67
C LEU A 93 4.97 -9.88 -4.98
N ALA A 94 4.04 -8.98 -5.28
CA ALA A 94 2.69 -9.06 -4.75
C ALA A 94 1.94 -10.25 -5.37
N LEU A 95 2.09 -10.49 -6.68
CA LEU A 95 1.53 -11.67 -7.33
C LEU A 95 2.11 -12.98 -6.77
N ASP A 96 3.40 -13.01 -6.45
CA ASP A 96 4.01 -14.17 -5.78
C ASP A 96 3.34 -14.45 -4.42
N GLN A 97 2.97 -13.42 -3.66
CA GLN A 97 2.19 -13.58 -2.42
C GLN A 97 0.79 -14.14 -2.67
N LEU A 98 0.09 -13.64 -3.70
CA LEU A 98 -1.25 -14.14 -4.06
C LEU A 98 -1.22 -15.60 -4.55
N ASN A 99 -0.13 -16.03 -5.17
CA ASN A 99 0.03 -17.41 -5.65
C ASN A 99 0.62 -18.37 -4.60
N SER A 100 1.08 -17.85 -3.46
CA SER A 100 1.64 -18.65 -2.37
C SER A 100 0.55 -19.35 -1.56
N SER A 101 0.81 -20.59 -1.13
CA SER A 101 -0.03 -21.30 -0.16
C SER A 101 0.02 -20.65 1.24
N GLU A 102 1.11 -19.95 1.56
CA GLU A 102 1.33 -19.24 2.81
C GLU A 102 1.51 -17.74 2.49
N CYS A 103 0.43 -17.09 2.06
CA CYS A 103 0.43 -15.66 1.79
C CYS A 103 0.65 -14.87 3.09
N ASP A 104 1.70 -14.05 3.15
CA ASP A 104 1.88 -13.08 4.22
C ASP A 104 1.04 -11.83 3.92
N LEU A 105 -0.10 -11.72 4.60
CA LEU A 105 -1.06 -10.62 4.42
C LEU A 105 -0.49 -9.25 4.85
N PHE A 106 0.46 -9.23 5.79
CA PHE A 106 1.13 -7.98 6.19
C PHE A 106 2.11 -7.53 5.12
N LEU A 107 2.83 -8.47 4.50
CA LEU A 107 3.74 -8.17 3.41
C LEU A 107 2.95 -7.74 2.17
N LEU A 108 1.85 -8.42 1.85
CA LEU A 108 0.93 -8.03 0.79
C LEU A 108 0.43 -6.60 1.00
N SER A 109 0.00 -6.25 2.22
CA SER A 109 -0.40 -4.87 2.57
C SER A 109 0.74 -3.85 2.33
N ALA A 110 1.98 -4.19 2.71
CA ALA A 110 3.14 -3.33 2.47
C ALA A 110 3.49 -3.17 0.98
N LEU A 111 3.37 -4.23 0.18
CA LEU A 111 3.60 -4.20 -1.26
C LEU A 111 2.54 -3.35 -1.98
N VAL A 112 1.26 -3.48 -1.59
CA VAL A 112 0.17 -2.63 -2.10
C VAL A 112 0.48 -1.16 -1.81
N ARG A 113 0.83 -0.83 -0.55
CA ARG A 113 1.18 0.56 -0.16
C ARG A 113 2.37 1.12 -0.93
N ALA A 114 3.39 0.31 -1.20
CA ALA A 114 4.55 0.72 -1.97
C ALA A 114 4.22 1.04 -3.44
N LEU A 115 3.10 0.55 -3.98
CA LEU A 115 2.61 0.89 -5.32
C LEU A 115 1.78 2.19 -5.37
N ALA A 116 1.61 2.90 -4.25
CA ALA A 116 0.77 4.11 -4.20
C ALA A 116 1.24 5.25 -5.12
N GLY A 117 2.54 5.28 -5.47
CA GLY A 117 3.12 6.25 -6.38
C GLY A 117 3.38 5.72 -7.79
N ASP A 118 2.77 4.58 -8.17
CA ASP A 118 2.76 4.12 -9.56
C ASP A 118 1.64 4.81 -10.34
N ASP A 119 1.97 5.37 -11.50
CA ASP A 119 1.01 6.01 -12.42
C ASP A 119 0.46 5.03 -13.48
N SER A 120 0.72 3.72 -13.33
CA SER A 120 0.25 2.67 -14.25
C SER A 120 -0.92 1.87 -13.69
N ASP A 121 -1.52 1.01 -14.51
CA ASP A 121 -2.69 0.20 -14.14
C ASP A 121 -2.37 -0.99 -13.19
N LYS A 122 -1.13 -1.08 -12.67
CA LYS A 122 -0.72 -2.20 -11.80
C LYS A 122 -1.43 -2.17 -10.46
N LEU A 123 -1.62 -0.98 -9.88
CA LEU A 123 -2.34 -0.86 -8.62
C LEU A 123 -3.80 -1.30 -8.79
N ASP A 124 -4.46 -0.85 -9.85
CA ASP A 124 -5.83 -1.24 -10.20
C ASP A 124 -5.94 -2.76 -10.40
N SER A 125 -5.00 -3.35 -11.13
CA SER A 125 -4.94 -4.79 -11.38
C SER A 125 -4.72 -5.59 -10.09
N LEU A 126 -3.80 -5.13 -9.22
CA LEU A 126 -3.49 -5.80 -7.96
C LEU A 126 -4.66 -5.73 -6.98
N VAL A 127 -5.26 -4.54 -6.81
CA VAL A 127 -6.42 -4.36 -5.93
C VAL A 127 -7.59 -5.21 -6.43
N THR A 128 -7.84 -5.26 -7.74
CA THR A 128 -8.84 -6.15 -8.32
C THR A 128 -8.56 -7.63 -7.97
N ALA A 129 -7.32 -8.09 -8.13
CA ALA A 129 -6.94 -9.46 -7.79
C ALA A 129 -7.14 -9.77 -6.29
N ILE A 130 -6.72 -8.86 -5.40
CA ILE A 130 -6.90 -9.00 -3.94
C ILE A 130 -8.38 -9.10 -3.59
N LEU A 131 -9.21 -8.21 -4.13
CA LEU A 131 -10.63 -8.15 -3.81
C LEU A 131 -11.44 -9.29 -4.42
N SER A 132 -10.90 -9.99 -5.43
CA SER A 132 -11.53 -11.16 -6.04
C SER A 132 -11.63 -12.35 -5.09
N GLU A 133 -10.73 -12.47 -4.12
CA GLU A 133 -10.72 -13.57 -3.14
C GLU A 133 -10.80 -13.05 -1.69
N ALA A 134 -11.77 -13.55 -0.92
CA ALA A 134 -11.99 -13.12 0.47
C ALA A 134 -10.75 -13.31 1.35
N LYS A 135 -9.96 -14.37 1.10
CA LYS A 135 -8.78 -14.73 1.89
C LYS A 135 -7.68 -13.67 1.88
N PHE A 136 -7.59 -12.84 0.83
CA PHE A 136 -6.61 -11.74 0.73
C PHE A 136 -7.14 -10.42 1.28
N SER A 137 -8.45 -10.32 1.48
CA SER A 137 -9.13 -9.11 1.92
C SER A 137 -9.12 -8.95 3.44
N HIS A 138 -7.96 -9.19 4.06
CA HIS A 138 -7.74 -8.98 5.48
C HIS A 138 -7.82 -7.49 5.83
N GLN A 139 -8.20 -7.17 7.08
CA GLN A 139 -8.37 -5.78 7.54
C GLN A 139 -7.17 -4.89 7.22
N GLU A 140 -5.94 -5.36 7.42
CA GLU A 140 -4.71 -4.60 7.14
C GLU A 140 -4.52 -4.27 5.65
N VAL A 141 -5.01 -5.13 4.76
CA VAL A 141 -4.96 -4.91 3.32
C VAL A 141 -6.04 -3.91 2.92
N LEU A 142 -7.24 -4.02 3.48
CA LEU A 142 -8.34 -3.08 3.23
C LEU A 142 -8.03 -1.68 3.75
N ILE A 143 -7.38 -1.57 4.92
CA ILE A 143 -6.90 -0.30 5.49
C ILE A 143 -5.85 0.32 4.56
N ALA A 144 -4.90 -0.47 4.05
CA ALA A 144 -3.90 0.01 3.09
C ALA A 144 -4.53 0.57 1.80
N ILE A 145 -5.54 -0.14 1.26
CA ILE A 145 -6.28 0.30 0.08
C ILE A 145 -7.01 1.62 0.37
N ALA A 146 -7.81 1.70 1.43
CA ALA A 146 -8.58 2.89 1.74
C ALA A 146 -7.71 4.11 2.12
N GLY A 147 -6.64 3.90 2.88
CA GLY A 147 -5.83 4.98 3.44
C GLY A 147 -4.89 5.65 2.44
N ARG A 148 -4.30 4.87 1.51
CA ARG A 148 -3.25 5.38 0.60
C ARG A 148 -3.46 4.98 -0.85
N CYS A 149 -3.95 3.76 -1.09
CA CYS A 149 -4.08 3.17 -2.43
C CYS A 149 -5.53 3.18 -2.93
N TRP A 150 -6.26 4.27 -2.71
CA TRP A 150 -7.70 4.34 -2.93
C TRP A 150 -8.06 4.66 -4.39
N THR A 151 -7.09 5.05 -5.22
CA THR A 151 -7.30 5.40 -6.64
C THR A 151 -8.13 4.37 -7.42
N PRO A 152 -7.91 3.05 -7.29
CA PRO A 152 -8.73 2.02 -7.96
C PRO A 152 -10.20 2.06 -7.57
N LEU A 153 -10.54 2.53 -6.36
CA LEU A 153 -11.92 2.65 -5.89
C LEU A 153 -12.71 3.75 -6.62
N GLN A 154 -12.06 4.50 -7.54
CA GLN A 154 -12.80 5.37 -8.47
C GLN A 154 -13.59 4.56 -9.50
N GLN A 155 -13.28 3.29 -9.70
CA GLN A 155 -14.07 2.39 -10.52
C GLN A 155 -15.21 1.80 -9.68
N GLN A 156 -16.46 2.01 -10.11
CA GLN A 156 -17.64 1.59 -9.34
C GLN A 156 -17.61 0.09 -8.97
N ALA A 157 -17.20 -0.78 -9.90
CA ALA A 157 -17.12 -2.22 -9.64
C ALA A 157 -16.09 -2.58 -8.55
N ILE A 158 -14.93 -1.93 -8.55
CA ILE A 158 -13.88 -2.17 -7.55
C ILE A 158 -14.34 -1.62 -6.18
N ALA A 159 -14.93 -0.42 -6.14
CA ALA A 159 -15.49 0.15 -4.92
C ALA A 159 -16.60 -0.72 -4.30
N GLU A 160 -17.51 -1.23 -5.13
CA GLU A 160 -18.56 -2.14 -4.69
C GLU A 160 -17.96 -3.42 -4.07
N GLN A 161 -17.02 -4.05 -4.78
CA GLN A 161 -16.35 -5.25 -4.28
C GLN A 161 -15.56 -4.96 -2.99
N PHE A 162 -14.91 -3.81 -2.90
CA PHE A 162 -14.22 -3.37 -1.68
C PHE A 162 -15.17 -3.28 -0.48
N LEU A 163 -16.35 -2.66 -0.66
CA LEU A 163 -17.33 -2.54 0.42
C LEU A 163 -17.91 -3.90 0.82
N ILE A 164 -18.12 -4.82 -0.13
CA ILE A 164 -18.52 -6.20 0.17
C ILE A 164 -17.44 -6.87 1.03
N ARG A 165 -16.18 -6.82 0.62
CA ARG A 165 -15.05 -7.40 1.38
C ARG A 165 -14.89 -6.78 2.76
N LEU A 166 -15.10 -5.47 2.89
CA LEU A 166 -15.07 -4.77 4.16
C LEU A 166 -16.22 -5.19 5.08
N ALA A 167 -17.41 -5.43 4.55
CA ALA A 167 -18.53 -5.94 5.34
C ALA A 167 -18.29 -7.40 5.79
N GLU A 168 -17.67 -8.22 4.93
CA GLU A 168 -17.31 -9.61 5.24
C GLU A 168 -16.28 -9.76 6.35
N THR A 169 -15.54 -8.70 6.73
CA THR A 169 -14.67 -8.74 7.92
C THR A 169 -15.46 -8.82 9.22
N ASN A 170 -16.79 -8.62 9.19
CA ASN A 170 -17.68 -8.58 10.35
C ASN A 170 -17.24 -7.58 11.44
N ASN A 171 -16.47 -6.55 11.06
CA ASN A 171 -15.98 -5.51 11.95
C ASN A 171 -16.70 -4.19 11.65
N GLN A 172 -17.85 -3.97 12.29
CA GLN A 172 -18.67 -2.79 12.03
C GLN A 172 -17.94 -1.47 12.32
N ASN A 173 -17.07 -1.44 13.34
CA ASN A 173 -16.30 -0.24 13.66
C ASN A 173 -15.34 0.12 12.53
N LEU A 174 -14.61 -0.88 12.02
CA LEU A 174 -13.73 -0.71 10.87
C LEU A 174 -14.52 -0.31 9.62
N PHE A 175 -15.65 -0.97 9.37
CA PHE A 175 -16.53 -0.63 8.24
C PHE A 175 -16.94 0.84 8.28
N ASN A 176 -17.43 1.32 9.43
CA ASN A 176 -17.87 2.70 9.60
C ASN A 176 -16.72 3.71 9.43
N GLN A 177 -15.54 3.40 9.98
CA GLN A 177 -14.36 4.24 9.88
C GLN A 177 -13.90 4.39 8.43
N LEU A 178 -13.65 3.27 7.75
CA LEU A 178 -13.18 3.32 6.36
C LEU A 178 -14.25 3.88 5.41
N PHE A 179 -15.53 3.57 5.63
CA PHE A 179 -16.60 4.18 4.83
C PHE A 179 -16.62 5.70 4.98
N ALA A 180 -16.51 6.20 6.21
CA ALA A 180 -16.45 7.63 6.48
C ALA A 180 -15.23 8.28 5.80
N ASP A 181 -14.04 7.68 5.93
CA ASP A 181 -12.81 8.17 5.31
C ASP A 181 -12.92 8.24 3.78
N LEU A 182 -13.46 7.19 3.14
CA LEU A 182 -13.67 7.16 1.70
C LEU A 182 -14.67 8.24 1.23
N VAL A 183 -15.74 8.48 1.98
CA VAL A 183 -16.74 9.53 1.65
C VAL A 183 -16.22 10.95 1.91
N MET A 184 -15.14 11.12 2.68
CA MET A 184 -14.47 12.41 2.83
C MET A 184 -13.65 12.80 1.60
N LEU A 185 -13.23 11.84 0.77
CA LEU A 185 -12.54 12.10 -0.49
C LEU A 185 -13.56 12.53 -1.57
N PRO A 186 -13.49 13.76 -2.13
CA PRO A 186 -14.51 14.24 -3.07
C PRO A 186 -14.74 13.35 -4.29
N LYS A 187 -13.67 12.75 -4.82
CA LYS A 187 -13.72 11.84 -5.97
C LYS A 187 -14.46 10.54 -5.65
N LEU A 188 -14.28 10.00 -4.46
CA LEU A 188 -14.92 8.76 -4.04
C LEU A 188 -16.31 8.98 -3.46
N ARG A 189 -16.57 10.13 -2.85
CA ARG A 189 -17.89 10.51 -2.31
C ARG A 189 -19.01 10.29 -3.31
N ILE A 190 -18.82 10.72 -4.56
CA ILE A 190 -19.84 10.61 -5.62
C ILE A 190 -20.08 9.16 -6.08
N ILE A 191 -19.15 8.25 -5.80
CA ILE A 191 -19.24 6.82 -6.14
C ILE A 191 -19.80 6.02 -4.97
N ILE A 192 -19.29 6.27 -3.75
CA ILE A 192 -19.60 5.49 -2.54
C ILE A 192 -20.97 5.85 -1.96
N LEU A 193 -21.37 7.14 -1.96
CA LEU A 193 -22.66 7.53 -1.37
C LEU A 193 -23.88 6.88 -2.07
N PRO A 194 -23.97 6.82 -3.41
CA PRO A 194 -25.05 6.12 -4.08
C PRO A 194 -25.19 4.65 -3.67
N MET A 195 -24.08 3.99 -3.30
CA MET A 195 -24.06 2.59 -2.86
C MET A 195 -24.78 2.36 -1.53
N LEU A 196 -25.05 3.41 -0.72
CA LEU A 196 -25.88 3.28 0.50
C LEU A 196 -27.28 2.74 0.22
N HIS A 197 -27.76 2.90 -1.01
CA HIS A 197 -29.10 2.49 -1.45
C HIS A 197 -29.06 1.25 -2.35
N GLN A 198 -27.87 0.73 -2.65
CA GLN A 198 -27.65 -0.40 -3.56
C GLN A 198 -26.78 -1.43 -2.82
N ALA A 199 -27.41 -2.46 -2.28
CA ALA A 199 -26.71 -3.51 -1.54
C ALA A 199 -26.72 -4.82 -2.35
N PRO A 200 -25.69 -5.08 -3.18
CA PRO A 200 -25.59 -6.29 -3.98
C PRO A 200 -25.39 -7.57 -3.15
N SER A 201 -24.92 -7.45 -1.91
CA SER A 201 -24.71 -8.58 -1.00
C SER A 201 -25.43 -8.39 0.33
N LYS A 202 -25.78 -9.51 0.97
CA LYS A 202 -26.43 -9.51 2.29
C LYS A 202 -25.53 -8.89 3.37
N ALA A 203 -24.24 -9.25 3.37
CA ALA A 203 -23.27 -8.71 4.32
C ALA A 203 -23.17 -7.18 4.21
N LEU A 204 -23.09 -6.66 2.98
CA LEU A 204 -23.04 -5.21 2.75
C LEU A 204 -24.36 -4.54 3.16
N ALA A 205 -25.52 -5.13 2.86
CA ALA A 205 -26.81 -4.60 3.27
C ALA A 205 -26.89 -4.42 4.80
N GLU A 206 -26.48 -5.44 5.55
CA GLU A 206 -26.49 -5.43 7.03
C GLU A 206 -25.53 -4.37 7.60
N ALA A 207 -24.33 -4.27 7.03
CA ALA A 207 -23.34 -3.26 7.44
C ALA A 207 -23.83 -1.83 7.17
N LEU A 208 -24.45 -1.57 6.00
CA LEU A 208 -25.00 -0.27 5.64
C LEU A 208 -26.22 0.12 6.49
N LEU A 209 -27.11 -0.84 6.79
CA LEU A 209 -28.24 -0.60 7.70
C LEU A 209 -27.77 -0.21 9.10
N THR A 210 -26.75 -0.91 9.60
CA THR A 210 -26.15 -0.61 10.91
C THR A 210 -25.47 0.76 10.93
N LEU A 211 -24.73 1.11 9.87
CA LEU A 211 -24.14 2.44 9.69
C LEU A 211 -25.23 3.54 9.72
N GLN A 212 -26.31 3.38 8.95
CA GLN A 212 -27.40 4.35 8.90
C GLN A 212 -28.10 4.51 10.25
N ALA A 213 -28.37 3.42 10.97
CA ALA A 213 -28.98 3.47 12.30
C ALA A 213 -28.13 4.27 13.31
N GLN A 214 -26.81 4.07 13.29
CA GLN A 214 -25.88 4.79 14.18
C GLN A 214 -25.74 6.27 13.85
N THR A 215 -25.87 6.66 12.58
CA THR A 215 -25.87 8.09 12.19
C THR A 215 -27.16 8.82 12.57
N LYS A 216 -28.31 8.13 12.52
CA LYS A 216 -29.62 8.71 12.90
C LYS A 216 -29.80 8.86 14.40
N GLY A 217 -29.20 7.98 15.21
CA GLY A 217 -29.25 8.06 16.67
C GLY A 217 -28.35 9.13 17.30
N LYS A 218 -27.53 9.83 16.49
CA LYS A 218 -26.66 10.93 16.93
C LYS A 218 -27.16 12.33 16.53
N GLN A 219 -28.35 12.43 15.94
CA GLN A 219 -29.02 13.69 15.60
C GLN A 219 -30.05 14.08 16.65
#